data_AF-A0A9D1ICR2-F1
#
_entry.id   AF-A0A9D1ICR2-F1
#
_cell.length_a   1.000
_cell.length_b   1.000
_cell.length_c   1.000
_cell.angle_alpha   90.00
_cell.angle_beta   90.00
_cell.angle_gamma   90.00
#
_symmetry.space_group_name_H-M   'P 1'
#
loop_
_entity.id
_entity.type
_entity.pdbx_description
1 polymer ?
#
loop_
_entity_poly.entity_id
_entity_poly.type
_entity_poly.pdbx_seq_one_letter_code
_entity_poly.pdbx_strand_id
1 'polypeptide(L)'
;ALKRWDRWVYVEDHCKIDAELSLYSCNRNKRPYPADSFGLQMQENGLLRPDDFRHEQYLLIREGEKTVLFSGCSHKGICNIATWFQPDVLIGGFHFSKLDPRGKGADQLQKAERVLLQFPTLYYTGHCTGEEQYRFLRQSMGDRLRALSTGQLICLD
;
A
#
# COMPACT_ATOMS: atom_id res chain seq x y z
N ALA A 1 7.80 26.97 4.89
CA ALA A 1 7.87 27.34 6.30
C ALA A 1 7.13 26.30 7.14
N LEU A 2 7.84 25.32 7.72
CA LEU A 2 7.31 24.32 8.67
C LEU A 2 8.33 23.98 9.79
N LYS A 3 9.52 24.62 9.78
CA LYS A 3 10.70 24.22 10.57
C LYS A 3 10.71 24.68 12.05
N ARG A 4 9.58 25.06 12.65
CA ARG A 4 9.55 25.74 13.97
C ARG A 4 8.46 25.24 14.92
N TRP A 5 8.21 23.93 14.97
CA TRP A 5 7.30 23.37 15.95
C TRP A 5 7.91 22.12 16.57
N ASP A 6 7.95 22.06 17.91
CA ASP A 6 8.40 20.90 18.70
C ASP A 6 7.46 19.67 18.58
N ARG A 7 6.55 19.69 17.60
CA ARG A 7 5.55 18.65 17.32
C ARG A 7 5.95 17.71 16.17
N TRP A 8 7.05 17.99 15.48
CA TRP A 8 7.51 17.17 14.35
C TRP A 8 8.66 16.26 14.80
N VAL A 9 8.43 14.95 14.70
CA VAL A 9 9.50 13.96 14.85
C VAL A 9 9.92 13.53 13.45
N TYR A 10 11.14 13.90 13.06
CA TYR A 10 11.72 13.45 11.81
C TYR A 10 12.20 12.01 11.97
N VAL A 11 11.90 11.18 10.98
CA VAL A 11 12.24 9.76 10.96
C VAL A 11 13.01 9.42 9.70
N GLU A 12 13.93 8.47 9.82
CA GLU A 12 14.65 7.87 8.70
C GLU A 12 13.76 6.83 7.98
N ASP A 13 14.35 6.01 7.12
CA ASP A 13 13.63 4.98 6.36
C ASP A 13 12.90 3.93 7.24
N HIS A 14 13.32 3.79 8.50
CA HIS A 14 12.67 2.95 9.50
C HIS A 14 12.69 3.67 10.86
N CYS A 15 11.57 3.66 11.56
CA CYS A 15 11.45 4.17 12.92
C CYS A 15 10.59 3.22 13.76
N LYS A 16 11.16 2.70 14.84
CA LYS A 16 10.42 1.97 15.86
C LYS A 16 9.79 3.00 16.82
N ILE A 17 8.46 3.02 16.89
CA ILE A 17 7.71 3.93 17.77
C ILE A 17 7.72 3.36 19.20
N ASP A 18 7.37 2.08 19.33
CA ASP A 18 7.39 1.35 20.60
C ASP A 18 7.68 -0.15 20.36
N ALA A 19 7.34 -1.02 21.32
CA ALA A 19 7.57 -2.46 21.21
C ALA A 19 6.83 -3.13 20.03
N GLU A 20 5.68 -2.60 19.62
CA GLU A 20 4.72 -3.20 18.69
C GLU A 20 4.59 -2.41 17.37
N LEU A 21 4.83 -1.11 17.40
CA LEU A 21 4.60 -0.18 16.30
C LEU A 21 5.90 0.24 15.62
N SER A 22 5.95 0.12 14.29
CA SER A 22 7.09 0.57 13.47
C SER A 22 6.64 1.23 12.17
N LEU A 23 7.27 2.33 11.81
CA LEU A 23 7.09 3.04 10.55
C LEU A 23 8.20 2.71 9.57
N TYR A 24 7.85 2.57 8.30
CA TYR A 24 8.77 2.28 7.21
C TYR A 24 8.50 3.15 5.98
N SER A 25 9.54 3.63 5.32
CA SER A 25 9.45 4.25 4.00
C SER A 25 9.74 3.26 2.86
N CYS A 26 10.58 2.24 3.10
CA CYS A 26 11.06 1.29 2.09
C CYS A 26 11.77 1.94 0.88
N ASN A 27 12.36 3.13 1.04
CA ASN A 27 12.97 3.86 -0.09
C ASN A 27 14.16 3.13 -0.73
N ARG A 28 14.86 2.30 0.04
CA ARG A 28 16.01 1.50 -0.44
C ARG A 28 15.62 0.14 -0.99
N ASN A 29 14.35 -0.25 -0.87
CA ASN A 29 13.89 -1.56 -1.31
C ASN A 29 13.78 -1.58 -2.84
N LYS A 30 14.19 -2.70 -3.44
CA LYS A 30 13.95 -2.93 -4.87
C LYS A 30 12.45 -3.02 -5.13
N ARG A 31 12.00 -2.41 -6.23
CA ARG A 31 10.62 -2.48 -6.73
C ARG A 31 10.58 -3.44 -7.92
N PRO A 32 10.41 -4.77 -7.70
CA PRO A 32 10.34 -5.74 -8.80
C PRO A 32 9.09 -5.57 -9.67
N TYR A 33 8.04 -4.95 -9.15
CA TYR A 33 6.80 -4.66 -9.89
C TYR A 33 6.73 -3.17 -10.26
N PRO A 34 6.29 -2.82 -11.49
CA PRO A 34 6.16 -1.44 -11.89
C PRO A 34 5.09 -0.71 -11.07
N ALA A 35 5.33 0.57 -10.80
CA ALA A 35 4.38 1.49 -10.20
C ALA A 35 4.40 2.81 -11.00
N ASP A 36 3.23 3.41 -11.22
CA ASP A 36 3.09 4.64 -11.98
C ASP A 36 2.95 5.85 -11.03
N SER A 37 3.52 6.98 -11.45
CA SER A 37 3.30 8.29 -10.82
C SER A 37 1.89 8.83 -11.05
N PHE A 38 1.15 8.30 -12.02
CA PHE A 38 -0.19 8.74 -12.43
C PHE A 38 -0.27 10.24 -12.75
N GLY A 39 0.83 10.78 -13.27
CA GLY A 39 0.98 12.20 -13.63
C GLY A 39 1.40 13.10 -12.47
N LEU A 40 1.61 12.55 -11.26
CA LEU A 40 2.17 13.30 -10.15
C LEU A 40 3.64 13.61 -10.41
N GLN A 41 4.05 14.83 -10.08
CA GLN A 41 5.40 15.33 -10.32
C GLN A 41 6.00 15.87 -9.03
N MET A 42 7.32 15.67 -8.89
CA MET A 42 8.15 16.29 -7.88
C MET A 42 9.16 17.23 -8.52
N GLN A 43 9.55 18.27 -7.79
CA GLN A 43 10.63 19.15 -8.20
C GLN A 43 11.95 18.65 -7.58
N GLU A 44 12.93 18.33 -8.42
CA GLU A 44 14.25 17.88 -7.98
C GLU A 44 15.34 18.55 -8.81
N ASN A 45 16.20 19.32 -8.14
CA ASN A 45 17.24 20.16 -8.78
C ASN A 45 16.67 21.13 -9.82
N GLY A 46 15.52 21.76 -9.51
CA GLY A 46 14.87 22.75 -10.37
C GLY A 46 14.06 22.16 -11.54
N LEU A 47 14.09 20.84 -11.74
CA LEU A 47 13.37 20.15 -12.81
C LEU A 47 12.15 19.39 -12.28
N LEU A 48 11.06 19.36 -13.05
CA LEU A 48 9.91 18.50 -12.79
C LEU A 48 10.23 17.07 -13.24
N ARG A 49 10.05 16.12 -12.34
CA ARG A 49 10.19 14.67 -12.58
C ARG A 49 8.94 13.94 -12.10
N PRO A 50 8.62 12.75 -12.62
CA PRO A 50 7.61 11.89 -12.01
C PRO A 50 7.88 11.70 -10.53
N ASP A 51 6.84 11.79 -9.69
CA ASP A 51 6.96 11.56 -8.25
C ASP A 51 7.39 10.11 -8.00
N ASP A 52 8.40 9.92 -7.14
CA ASP A 52 8.94 8.61 -6.78
C ASP A 52 8.33 8.05 -5.48
N PHE A 53 7.44 8.84 -4.86
CA PHE A 53 6.71 8.56 -3.63
C PHE A 53 7.62 8.31 -2.43
N ARG A 54 8.85 8.84 -2.39
CA ARG A 54 9.79 8.64 -1.27
C ARG A 54 9.25 9.08 0.10
N HIS A 55 8.19 9.89 0.09
CA HIS A 55 7.46 10.39 1.25
C HIS A 55 6.39 9.41 1.78
N GLU A 56 6.01 8.36 1.04
CA GLU A 56 5.09 7.35 1.56
C GLU A 56 5.67 6.61 2.76
N GLN A 57 4.81 6.40 3.75
CA GLN A 57 5.09 5.67 4.98
C GLN A 57 4.08 4.53 5.16
N TYR A 58 4.53 3.44 5.75
CA TYR A 58 3.73 2.27 6.09
C TYR A 58 3.86 1.99 7.59
N LEU A 59 2.74 1.76 8.27
CA LEU A 59 2.72 1.42 9.68
C LEU A 59 2.57 -0.09 9.82
N LEU A 60 3.57 -0.73 10.42
CA LEU A 60 3.53 -2.13 10.80
C LEU A 60 3.23 -2.23 12.29
N ILE A 61 2.18 -2.97 12.62
CA ILE A 61 1.81 -3.35 13.99
C ILE A 61 2.14 -4.82 14.16
N ARG A 62 2.84 -5.16 15.25
CA ARG A 62 3.12 -6.54 15.63
C ARG A 62 2.47 -6.85 16.97
N GLU A 63 1.55 -7.81 16.97
CA GLU A 63 0.90 -8.33 18.17
C GLU A 63 1.19 -9.83 18.26
N GLY A 64 2.08 -10.21 19.19
CA GLY A 64 2.60 -11.57 19.28
C GLY A 64 3.31 -12.02 17.99
N GLU A 65 2.79 -13.08 17.37
CA GLU A 65 3.29 -13.60 16.10
C GLU A 65 2.65 -12.94 14.88
N LYS A 66 1.54 -12.20 15.05
CA LYS A 66 0.79 -11.59 13.96
C LYS A 66 1.29 -10.19 13.62
N THR A 67 1.16 -9.86 12.34
CA THR A 67 1.55 -8.58 11.77
C THR A 67 0.42 -7.97 10.94
N VAL A 68 0.12 -6.70 11.23
CA VAL A 68 -0.87 -5.89 10.51
C VAL A 68 -0.15 -4.71 9.88
N LEU A 69 -0.20 -4.61 8.57
CA LEU A 69 0.37 -3.50 7.81
C LEU A 69 -0.72 -2.54 7.35
N PHE A 70 -0.56 -1.26 7.67
CA PHE A 70 -1.38 -0.19 7.14
C PHE A 70 -0.63 0.57 6.03
N SER A 71 -1.31 0.74 4.90
CA SER A 71 -0.87 1.56 3.77
C SER A 71 -1.96 2.54 3.37
N GLY A 72 -1.58 3.76 2.96
CA GLY A 72 -2.51 4.78 2.44
C GLY A 72 -3.09 4.39 1.08
N CYS A 73 -2.60 5.01 -0.01
CA CYS A 73 -2.99 4.61 -1.38
C CYS A 73 -2.03 3.54 -1.97
N SER A 74 -0.88 3.23 -1.38
CA SER A 74 0.10 2.28 -1.94
C SER A 74 0.71 2.70 -3.29
N HIS A 75 1.12 3.96 -3.45
CA HIS A 75 1.69 4.48 -4.70
C HIS A 75 3.04 3.85 -5.09
N LYS A 76 3.82 3.30 -4.14
CA LYS A 76 4.97 2.44 -4.49
C LYS A 76 4.57 1.07 -5.06
N GLY A 77 3.27 0.80 -5.19
CA GLY A 77 2.68 -0.39 -5.75
C GLY A 77 2.37 -1.44 -4.68
N ILE A 78 1.10 -1.84 -4.58
CA ILE A 78 0.65 -2.82 -3.58
C ILE A 78 1.42 -4.15 -3.67
N CYS A 79 1.79 -4.61 -4.87
CA CYS A 79 2.55 -5.84 -5.06
C CYS A 79 3.98 -5.73 -4.47
N ASN A 80 4.62 -4.57 -4.59
CA ASN A 80 5.92 -4.32 -3.97
C ASN A 80 5.78 -4.32 -2.44
N ILE A 81 4.77 -3.61 -1.92
CA ILE A 81 4.52 -3.51 -0.48
C ILE A 81 4.23 -4.90 0.12
N ALA A 82 3.34 -5.69 -0.49
CA ALA A 82 3.07 -7.06 -0.05
C ALA A 82 4.34 -7.93 -0.06
N THR A 83 5.20 -7.77 -1.07
CA THR A 83 6.46 -8.52 -1.18
C THR A 83 7.49 -8.13 -0.11
N TRP A 84 7.57 -6.84 0.24
CA TRP A 84 8.52 -6.34 1.23
C TRP A 84 8.19 -6.77 2.64
N PHE A 85 6.91 -6.79 2.99
CA PHE A 85 6.46 -7.01 4.36
C PHE A 85 5.93 -8.42 4.61
N GLN A 86 5.25 -9.00 3.62
CA GLN A 86 4.53 -10.28 3.73
C GLN A 86 3.71 -10.37 5.04
N PRO A 87 2.86 -9.38 5.35
CA PRO A 87 2.16 -9.34 6.62
C PRO A 87 1.04 -10.37 6.65
N ASP A 88 0.57 -10.72 7.84
CA ASP A 88 -0.64 -11.54 8.00
C ASP A 88 -1.87 -10.79 7.51
N VAL A 89 -1.93 -9.48 7.76
CA VAL A 89 -3.02 -8.61 7.32
C VAL A 89 -2.45 -7.34 6.68
N LEU A 90 -3.00 -6.94 5.52
CA LEU A 90 -2.67 -5.67 4.87
C LEU A 90 -3.95 -4.85 4.65
N ILE A 91 -4.01 -3.67 5.27
CA ILE A 91 -5.13 -2.73 5.21
C ILE A 91 -4.70 -1.49 4.43
N GLY A 92 -5.35 -1.21 3.30
CA GLY A 92 -5.03 -0.01 2.52
C GLY A 92 -5.66 0.06 1.14
N GLY A 93 -5.52 1.22 0.49
CA GLY A 93 -5.85 1.40 -0.92
C GLY A 93 -4.75 0.82 -1.81
N PHE A 94 -5.13 0.33 -3.00
CA PHE A 94 -4.22 -0.28 -3.98
C PHE A 94 -3.92 0.63 -5.17
N HIS A 95 -4.56 1.80 -5.23
CA HIS A 95 -4.44 2.78 -6.32
C HIS A 95 -4.76 2.20 -7.72
N PHE A 96 -5.80 1.38 -7.81
CA PHE A 96 -6.24 0.78 -9.08
C PHE A 96 -7.42 1.49 -9.73
N SER A 97 -8.01 2.52 -9.12
CA SER A 97 -9.25 3.16 -9.61
C SER A 97 -9.20 3.68 -11.06
N LYS A 98 -8.00 3.94 -11.59
CA LYS A 98 -7.78 4.37 -12.98
C LYS A 98 -7.66 3.21 -13.99
N LEU A 99 -7.62 1.96 -13.54
CA LEU A 99 -7.49 0.77 -14.39
C LEU A 99 -8.86 0.29 -14.83
N ASP A 100 -9.17 0.37 -16.13
CA ASP A 100 -10.42 -0.20 -16.66
C ASP A 100 -10.40 -1.74 -16.61
N PRO A 101 -11.24 -2.39 -15.77
CA PRO A 101 -11.26 -3.86 -15.64
C PRO A 101 -11.80 -4.59 -16.87
N ARG A 102 -12.39 -3.86 -17.83
CA ARG A 102 -12.91 -4.42 -19.10
C ARG A 102 -11.98 -4.13 -20.29
N GLY A 103 -10.94 -3.33 -20.07
CA GLY A 103 -9.99 -2.91 -21.09
C GLY A 103 -8.57 -3.34 -20.76
N LYS A 104 -7.59 -2.51 -21.13
CA LYS A 104 -6.16 -2.78 -20.89
C LYS A 104 -5.78 -2.86 -19.41
N GLY A 105 -6.62 -2.35 -18.51
CA GLY A 105 -6.43 -2.43 -17.06
C GLY A 105 -6.61 -3.84 -16.50
N ALA A 106 -7.38 -4.70 -17.19
CA ALA A 106 -7.64 -6.08 -16.77
C ALA A 106 -6.35 -6.90 -16.60
N ASP A 107 -5.43 -6.79 -17.56
CA ASP A 107 -4.14 -7.50 -17.52
C ASP A 107 -3.28 -7.07 -16.32
N GLN A 108 -3.33 -5.78 -15.96
CA GLN A 108 -2.60 -5.25 -14.81
C GLN A 108 -3.21 -5.75 -13.50
N LEU A 109 -4.53 -5.71 -13.39
CA LEU A 109 -5.26 -6.26 -12.24
C LEU A 109 -4.99 -7.76 -12.07
N GLN A 110 -5.04 -8.53 -13.16
CA GLN A 110 -4.77 -9.97 -13.12
C GLN A 110 -3.32 -10.28 -12.72
N LYS A 111 -2.34 -9.50 -13.19
CA LYS A 111 -0.94 -9.63 -12.76
C LYS A 111 -0.79 -9.32 -11.27
N ALA A 112 -1.42 -8.24 -10.80
CA ALA A 112 -1.39 -7.85 -9.40
C ALA A 112 -2.00 -8.95 -8.51
N GLU A 113 -3.18 -9.44 -8.88
CA GLU A 113 -3.85 -10.57 -8.22
C GLU A 113 -2.92 -11.78 -8.09
N ARG A 114 -2.32 -12.24 -9.20
CA ARG A 114 -1.41 -13.40 -9.18
C ARG A 114 -0.26 -13.23 -8.21
N VAL A 115 0.28 -12.01 -8.08
CA VAL A 115 1.35 -11.71 -7.11
C VAL A 115 0.80 -11.73 -5.69
N LEU A 116 -0.31 -11.03 -5.43
CA LEU A 116 -0.89 -10.94 -4.09
C LEU A 116 -1.31 -12.30 -3.53
N LEU A 117 -1.74 -13.22 -4.40
CA LEU A 117 -2.12 -14.59 -4.02
C LEU A 117 -0.94 -15.51 -3.68
N GLN A 118 0.31 -15.09 -3.91
CA GLN A 118 1.51 -15.81 -3.48
C GLN A 118 1.72 -15.75 -1.96
N PHE A 119 1.12 -14.75 -1.30
CA PHE A 119 1.23 -14.56 0.13
C PHE A 119 -0.05 -15.06 0.84
N PRO A 120 0.07 -15.61 2.07
CA PRO A 120 -1.09 -15.98 2.88
C PRO A 120 -1.81 -14.76 3.49
N THR A 121 -1.42 -13.54 3.12
CA THR A 121 -1.97 -12.27 3.60
C THR A 121 -3.47 -12.16 3.37
N LEU A 122 -4.17 -11.70 4.41
CA LEU A 122 -5.54 -11.21 4.32
C LEU A 122 -5.55 -9.71 3.99
N TYR A 123 -6.18 -9.35 2.88
CA TYR A 123 -6.21 -7.98 2.39
C TYR A 123 -7.55 -7.31 2.69
N TYR A 124 -7.50 -6.10 3.25
CA TYR A 124 -8.65 -5.19 3.33
C TYR A 124 -8.40 -3.97 2.48
N THR A 125 -9.28 -3.69 1.53
CA THR A 125 -9.09 -2.59 0.58
C THR A 125 -10.33 -1.77 0.31
N GLY A 126 -10.11 -0.51 -0.07
CA GLY A 126 -11.10 0.52 -0.35
C GLY A 126 -10.40 1.75 -0.92
N HIS A 127 -10.83 2.96 -0.54
CA HIS A 127 -10.10 4.21 -0.85
C HIS A 127 -9.78 4.37 -2.35
N CYS A 128 -8.50 4.33 -2.75
CA CYS A 128 -8.02 4.53 -4.13
C CYS A 128 -8.12 3.27 -5.00
N THR A 129 -8.60 2.13 -4.48
CA THR A 129 -8.69 0.87 -5.24
C THR A 129 -9.74 0.92 -6.33
N GLY A 130 -10.89 1.54 -6.04
CA GLY A 130 -12.04 1.58 -6.95
C GLY A 130 -12.92 0.33 -6.84
N GLU A 131 -14.23 0.55 -6.93
CA GLU A 131 -15.25 -0.49 -6.69
C GLU A 131 -15.26 -1.57 -7.78
N GLU A 132 -15.15 -1.18 -9.06
CA GLU A 132 -15.12 -2.15 -10.15
C GLU A 132 -13.86 -3.03 -10.08
N GLN A 133 -12.72 -2.45 -9.70
CA GLN A 133 -11.44 -3.14 -9.56
C GLN A 133 -11.42 -4.06 -8.35
N TYR A 134 -12.00 -3.61 -7.22
CA TYR A 134 -12.23 -4.47 -6.07
C TYR A 134 -13.04 -5.70 -6.46
N ARG A 135 -14.18 -5.51 -7.15
CA ARG A 135 -15.02 -6.63 -7.60
C ARG A 135 -14.28 -7.56 -8.56
N PHE A 136 -13.51 -7.01 -9.49
CA PHE A 136 -12.69 -7.78 -10.42
C PHE A 136 -11.72 -8.69 -9.65
N LEU A 137 -10.94 -8.13 -8.73
CA LEU A 137 -9.97 -8.88 -7.93
C LEU A 137 -10.67 -9.89 -7.01
N ARG A 138 -11.83 -9.54 -6.44
CA ARG A 138 -12.57 -10.38 -5.49
C ARG A 138 -13.05 -11.71 -6.10
N GLN A 139 -13.28 -11.75 -7.41
CA GLN A 139 -13.73 -12.96 -8.12
C GLN A 139 -12.76 -14.14 -7.94
N SER A 140 -11.47 -13.86 -7.96
CA SER A 140 -10.39 -14.85 -7.88
C SER A 140 -9.72 -14.89 -6.51
N MET A 141 -9.54 -13.72 -5.87
CA MET A 141 -8.91 -13.65 -4.55
C MET A 141 -9.78 -14.23 -3.44
N GLY A 142 -11.08 -14.37 -3.66
CA GLY A 142 -11.96 -15.01 -2.69
C GLY A 142 -11.94 -14.26 -1.34
N ASP A 143 -12.06 -15.00 -0.25
CA ASP A 143 -12.11 -14.44 1.10
C ASP A 143 -10.80 -13.80 1.58
N ARG A 144 -9.71 -13.92 0.80
CA ARG A 144 -8.44 -13.21 1.03
C ARG A 144 -8.51 -11.73 0.68
N LEU A 145 -9.54 -11.26 -0.04
CA LEU A 145 -9.77 -9.85 -0.29
C LEU A 145 -11.12 -9.43 0.31
N ARG A 146 -11.10 -8.43 1.19
CA ARG A 146 -12.28 -7.92 1.88
C ARG A 146 -12.40 -6.41 1.66
N ALA A 147 -13.63 -5.93 1.57
CA ALA A 147 -13.89 -4.49 1.49
C ALA A 147 -13.57 -3.82 2.82
N LEU A 148 -13.02 -2.61 2.73
CA LEU A 148 -12.83 -1.68 3.83
C LEU A 148 -13.86 -0.54 3.72
N SER A 149 -14.73 -0.43 4.72
CA SER A 149 -15.80 0.58 4.76
C SER A 149 -15.70 1.46 6.01
N THR A 150 -16.17 2.71 5.90
CA THR A 150 -16.25 3.63 7.04
C THR A 150 -17.09 3.03 8.17
N GLY A 151 -16.58 3.09 9.41
CA GLY A 151 -17.26 2.56 10.60
C GLY A 151 -17.17 1.05 10.76
N GLN A 152 -16.47 0.34 9.87
CA GLN A 152 -16.24 -1.10 10.00
C GLN A 152 -15.28 -1.40 11.15
N LEU A 153 -15.67 -2.35 12.00
CA LEU A 153 -14.79 -2.98 12.97
C LEU A 153 -14.21 -4.25 12.35
N ILE A 154 -12.88 -4.38 12.40
CA ILE A 154 -12.17 -5.58 11.94
C ILE A 154 -11.63 -6.27 13.19
N CYS A 155 -12.17 -7.46 13.47
CA CYS A 155 -11.61 -8.36 14.46
C CYS A 155 -10.69 -9.35 13.75
N LEU A 156 -9.46 -9.46 14.24
CA LEU A 156 -8.51 -10.45 13.78
C LEU A 156 -8.50 -11.58 14.81
N ASP A 157 -8.63 -12.82 14.35
CA ASP A 157 -8.55 -14.02 15.19
C ASP A 157 -7.13 -14.23 15.74
#